data_AF-A0A957YTB4-F1
#
_entry.id   AF-A0A957YTB4-F1
#
_cell.length_a   1.000
_cell.length_b   1.000
_cell.length_c   1.000
_cell.angle_alpha   90.00
_cell.angle_beta   90.00
_cell.angle_gamma   90.00
#
_symmetry.space_group_name_H-M   'P 1'
#
loop_
_entity.id
_entity.type
_entity.pdbx_description
1 polymer ?
#
loop_
_entity_poly.entity_id
_entity_poly.type
_entity_poly.pdbx_seq_one_letter_code
_entity_poly.pdbx_strand_id
1 'polypeptide(L)'
;GNQGNRWCSSVDRTDRLNEPDPRIEWYSLVPEPFPEVAEASSIAAAMAELVDCIETGKRPRSTGEDGVASLEMVMAIYESQLQGNVPVALPLSQRDSTLYRLRTAGHFA
;
A
#
# COMPACT_ATOMS: atom_id res chain seq x y z
N GLY A 1 -9.79 -16.94 26.98
CA GLY A 1 -9.81 -15.49 26.70
C GLY A 1 -8.47 -15.08 26.15
N ASN A 2 -8.50 -14.43 24.99
CA ASN A 2 -7.43 -13.68 24.32
C ASN A 2 -6.22 -14.45 23.74
N GLN A 3 -6.37 -14.91 22.49
CA GLN A 3 -5.28 -15.34 21.60
C GLN A 3 -4.99 -14.23 20.58
N GLY A 4 -4.08 -13.30 20.88
CA GLY A 4 -3.93 -12.13 20.00
C GLY A 4 -2.62 -11.38 20.14
N ASN A 5 -1.48 -12.07 19.98
CA ASN A 5 -0.14 -11.47 19.75
C ASN A 5 0.98 -12.49 19.96
N ARG A 6 1.19 -13.39 18.99
CA ARG A 6 2.31 -14.34 18.98
C ARG A 6 3.28 -14.17 17.81
N TRP A 7 3.25 -13.02 17.14
CA TRP A 7 3.94 -12.82 15.86
C TRP A 7 5.31 -12.14 15.95
N CYS A 8 5.72 -11.57 17.09
CA CYS A 8 7.07 -10.99 17.23
C CYS A 8 7.57 -11.10 18.67
N SER A 9 8.12 -12.25 19.08
CA SER A 9 8.88 -12.32 20.34
C SER A 9 10.15 -13.17 20.25
N SER A 10 10.65 -13.45 19.05
CA SER A 10 11.84 -14.29 18.86
C SER A 10 12.59 -13.91 17.59
N VAL A 11 12.91 -12.62 17.43
CA VAL A 11 13.97 -12.26 16.49
C VAL A 11 15.12 -11.74 17.32
N ASP A 12 15.96 -12.69 17.75
CA ASP A 12 17.27 -12.43 18.32
C ASP A 12 18.10 -11.63 17.30
N ARG A 13 18.67 -10.52 17.75
CA ARG A 13 19.11 -9.39 16.92
C ARG A 13 20.60 -9.44 16.54
N THR A 14 21.21 -10.62 16.58
CA THR A 14 22.66 -10.74 16.38
C THR A 14 23.02 -12.02 15.60
N ASP A 15 23.56 -11.81 14.40
CA ASP A 15 24.56 -12.65 13.70
C ASP A 15 24.21 -13.95 12.95
N ARG A 16 22.96 -14.24 12.53
CA ARG A 16 22.71 -15.31 11.52
C ARG A 16 21.58 -15.03 10.52
N LEU A 17 21.71 -13.99 9.71
CA LEU A 17 20.72 -13.66 8.66
C LEU A 17 21.03 -14.23 7.26
N ASN A 18 21.85 -15.26 7.09
CA ASN A 18 22.08 -15.76 5.73
C ASN A 18 22.49 -17.23 5.59
N GLU A 19 21.67 -18.15 6.08
CA GLU A 19 21.66 -19.49 5.48
C GLU A 19 20.20 -19.94 5.30
N PRO A 20 19.70 -20.02 4.05
CA PRO A 20 18.33 -20.43 3.80
C PRO A 20 18.12 -21.87 4.29
N ASP A 21 16.97 -22.16 4.91
CA ASP A 21 16.63 -23.52 5.38
C ASP A 21 16.77 -24.51 4.20
N PRO A 22 17.63 -25.53 4.29
CA PRO A 22 17.86 -26.48 3.20
C PRO A 22 16.65 -27.35 2.86
N ARG A 23 15.57 -27.27 3.64
CA ARG A 23 14.26 -27.89 3.35
C ARG A 23 13.37 -27.07 2.43
N ILE A 24 13.74 -25.83 2.13
CA ILE A 24 13.04 -25.02 1.13
C ILE A 24 13.55 -25.45 -0.25
N GLU A 25 12.72 -26.17 -0.99
CA GLU A 25 12.92 -26.36 -2.43
C GLU A 25 12.67 -25.01 -3.12
N TRP A 26 13.73 -24.22 -3.28
CA TRP A 26 13.67 -22.99 -4.05
C TRP A 26 13.45 -23.33 -5.52
N TYR A 27 12.27 -22.98 -6.05
CA TYR A 27 12.03 -23.08 -7.48
C TYR A 27 12.96 -22.13 -8.22
N SER A 28 13.82 -22.67 -9.08
CA SER A 28 14.58 -21.87 -10.05
C SER A 28 13.60 -21.19 -11.01
N LEU A 29 13.62 -19.86 -11.04
CA LEU A 29 12.83 -19.11 -12.01
C LEU A 29 13.36 -19.39 -13.42
N VAL A 30 12.45 -19.71 -14.35
CA VAL A 30 12.76 -19.78 -15.79
C VAL A 30 12.48 -18.40 -16.37
N PRO A 31 13.43 -17.76 -17.08
CA PRO A 31 13.17 -16.52 -17.77
C PRO A 31 12.10 -16.73 -18.85
N GLU A 32 10.96 -16.08 -18.69
CA GLU A 32 9.93 -15.96 -19.73
C GLU A 32 10.11 -14.62 -20.45
N PRO A 33 9.91 -14.56 -21.78
CA PRO A 33 9.93 -13.29 -22.49
C PRO A 33 8.83 -12.39 -21.91
N PHE A 34 9.19 -11.12 -21.67
CA PHE A 34 8.21 -10.13 -21.26
C PHE A 34 7.17 -9.98 -22.38
N PRO A 35 5.86 -9.94 -22.09
CA PRO A 35 4.84 -9.82 -23.13
C PRO A 35 5.04 -8.52 -23.92
N GLU A 36 4.75 -8.55 -25.22
CA GLU A 36 4.67 -7.33 -26.02
C GLU A 36 3.48 -6.48 -25.52
N VAL A 37 3.79 -5.36 -24.86
CA VAL A 37 2.79 -4.40 -24.42
C VAL A 37 2.85 -3.22 -25.37
N ALA A 38 1.73 -2.90 -26.01
CA ALA A 38 1.63 -1.69 -26.82
C ALA A 38 2.01 -0.48 -25.96
N GLU A 39 2.92 0.37 -26.46
CA GLU A 39 3.23 1.63 -25.78
C GLU A 39 2.00 2.53 -25.80
N ALA A 40 1.29 2.54 -24.68
CA ALA A 40 0.15 3.39 -24.46
C ALA A 40 0.43 4.27 -23.25
N SER A 41 0.24 5.59 -23.42
CA SER A 41 0.24 6.51 -22.29
C SER A 41 -0.93 6.17 -21.37
N SER A 42 -0.64 5.71 -20.15
CA SER A 42 -1.66 5.43 -19.13
C SER A 42 -2.51 6.66 -18.82
N ILE A 43 -1.91 7.86 -18.90
CA ILE A 43 -2.61 9.15 -18.73
C ILE A 43 -3.58 9.37 -19.90
N ALA A 44 -3.14 9.16 -21.14
CA ALA A 44 -4.02 9.34 -22.30
C ALA A 44 -5.19 8.35 -22.27
N ALA A 45 -4.94 7.10 -21.87
CA ALA A 45 -5.98 6.09 -21.71
C ALA A 45 -6.99 6.47 -20.61
N ALA A 46 -6.52 7.00 -19.47
CA ALA A 46 -7.39 7.47 -18.39
C ALA A 46 -8.24 8.67 -18.82
N MET A 47 -7.66 9.60 -19.60
CA MET A 47 -8.40 10.75 -20.13
C MET A 47 -9.47 10.33 -21.14
N ALA A 48 -9.16 9.40 -22.05
CA ALA A 48 -10.12 8.88 -23.02
C ALA A 48 -11.30 8.18 -22.31
N GLU A 49 -11.01 7.38 -21.29
CA GLU A 49 -12.05 6.75 -20.47
C GLU A 49 -12.93 7.78 -19.75
N LEU A 50 -12.33 8.83 -19.19
CA LEU A 50 -13.06 9.88 -18.50
C LEU A 50 -14.07 10.56 -19.44
N VAL A 51 -13.65 10.86 -20.68
CA VAL A 51 -14.53 11.42 -21.71
C VAL A 51 -15.67 10.44 -22.04
N ASP A 52 -15.38 9.15 -22.29
CA ASP A 52 -16.43 8.14 -22.57
C ASP A 52 -17.44 8.04 -21.42
N CYS A 53 -16.98 8.08 -20.16
CA CYS A 53 -17.87 8.05 -18.99
C CYS A 53 -18.76 9.29 -18.92
N ILE A 54 -18.25 10.47 -19.25
CA ILE A 54 -19.03 11.71 -19.31
C ILE A 54 -20.09 11.63 -20.42
N GLU A 55 -19.72 11.14 -21.59
CA GLU A 55 -20.60 11.08 -22.77
C GLU A 55 -21.70 10.01 -22.63
N THR A 56 -21.35 8.86 -22.04
CA THR A 56 -22.25 7.69 -21.99
C THR A 56 -22.93 7.50 -20.64
N GLY A 57 -22.49 8.23 -19.60
CA GLY A 57 -22.95 8.04 -18.22
C GLY A 57 -22.49 6.72 -17.59
N LYS A 58 -21.54 6.01 -18.21
CA LYS A 58 -20.94 4.79 -17.63
C LYS A 58 -20.16 5.14 -16.35
N ARG A 59 -20.03 4.13 -15.48
CA ARG A 59 -19.17 4.23 -14.30
C ARG A 59 -17.70 4.06 -14.70
N PRO A 60 -16.78 4.95 -14.26
CA PRO A 60 -15.36 4.80 -14.54
C PRO A 60 -14.78 3.57 -13.81
N ARG A 61 -13.65 3.03 -14.31
CA ARG A 61 -12.91 1.94 -13.66
C ARG A 61 -12.38 2.31 -12.28
N SER A 62 -12.08 3.59 -12.07
CA SER A 62 -11.66 4.13 -10.77
C SER A 62 -12.60 5.25 -10.38
N THR A 63 -13.32 5.07 -9.27
CA THR A 63 -14.30 6.02 -8.75
C THR A 63 -13.69 7.00 -7.74
N GLY A 64 -14.46 8.03 -7.38
CA GLY A 64 -14.06 8.95 -6.31
C GLY A 64 -13.88 8.23 -4.98
N GLU A 65 -14.71 7.23 -4.70
CA GLU A 65 -14.63 6.39 -3.50
C GLU A 65 -13.32 5.59 -3.45
N ASP A 66 -12.86 5.05 -4.59
CA ASP A 66 -11.57 4.37 -4.70
C ASP A 66 -10.41 5.32 -4.44
N GLY A 67 -10.52 6.57 -4.91
CA GLY A 67 -9.57 7.65 -4.61
C GLY A 67 -9.53 8.00 -3.12
N VAL A 68 -10.69 8.10 -2.46
CA VAL A 68 -10.78 8.35 -1.01
C VAL A 68 -10.17 7.20 -0.22
N ALA A 69 -10.47 5.95 -0.58
CA ALA A 69 -9.89 4.77 0.08
C ALA A 69 -8.35 4.72 -0.09
N SER A 70 -7.85 5.04 -1.29
CA SER A 70 -6.42 5.12 -1.55
C SER A 70 -5.73 6.18 -0.70
N LEU A 71 -6.34 7.36 -0.57
CA LEU A 71 -5.82 8.43 0.27
C LEU A 71 -5.84 8.04 1.76
N GLU A 72 -6.89 7.37 2.21
CA GLU A 72 -7.01 6.89 3.59
C GLU A 72 -5.92 5.87 3.93
N MET A 73 -5.54 5.00 2.98
CA MET A 73 -4.39 4.09 3.15
C MET A 73 -3.07 4.85 3.34
N VAL A 74 -2.83 5.92 2.57
CA VAL A 74 -1.63 6.77 2.75
C VAL A 74 -1.64 7.43 4.13
N MET A 75 -2.79 7.97 4.55
CA MET A 75 -2.97 8.56 5.88
C MET A 75 -2.76 7.54 7.01
N ALA A 76 -3.16 6.28 6.79
CA ALA A 76 -3.00 5.20 7.76
C ALA A 76 -1.53 4.85 8.01
N ILE A 77 -0.67 4.95 6.99
CA ILE A 77 0.78 4.78 7.15
C ILE A 77 1.34 5.86 8.07
N TYR A 78 0.95 7.11 7.87
CA TYR A 78 1.38 8.22 8.72
C TYR A 78 0.82 8.11 10.15
N GLU A 79 -0.42 7.67 10.30
CA GLU A 79 -1.04 7.44 11.61
C GLU A 79 -0.33 6.29 12.35
N SER A 80 0.03 5.22 11.63
CA SER A 80 0.84 4.13 12.19
C SER A 80 2.18 4.65 12.72
N GLN A 81 2.87 5.50 11.97
CA GLN A 81 4.12 6.13 12.41
C GLN A 81 3.94 6.96 13.68
N LEU A 82 2.88 7.78 13.75
CA LEU A 82 2.55 8.57 14.95
C LEU A 82 2.29 7.68 16.17
N GLN A 83 1.69 6.50 15.97
CA GLN A 83 1.39 5.53 17.05
C GLN A 83 2.57 4.58 17.35
N GLY A 84 3.77 4.85 16.83
CA GLY A 84 4.96 4.04 17.09
C GLY A 84 5.09 2.81 16.17
N ASN A 85 4.63 2.94 14.93
CA ASN A 85 4.64 1.90 13.88
C ASN A 85 3.80 0.67 14.21
N VAL A 86 2.63 0.87 14.81
CA VAL A 86 1.66 -0.20 15.09
C VAL A 86 0.56 -0.28 14.02
N PRO A 87 -0.08 -1.44 13.81
CA PRO A 87 -1.21 -1.55 12.90
C PRO A 87 -2.36 -0.59 13.29
N VAL A 88 -2.96 0.04 12.29
CA VAL A 88 -4.13 0.93 12.45
C VAL A 88 -5.34 0.37 11.72
N ALA A 89 -6.54 0.61 12.24
CA ALA A 89 -7.78 0.16 11.62
C ALA A 89 -8.27 1.17 10.56
N LEU A 90 -8.88 0.65 9.49
CA LEU A 90 -9.60 1.42 8.49
C LEU A 90 -11.12 1.19 8.64
N PRO A 91 -11.96 2.21 8.41
CA PRO A 91 -11.60 3.60 8.13
C PRO A 91 -10.94 4.27 9.35
N LEU A 92 -10.12 5.30 9.12
CA LEU A 92 -9.46 6.03 10.20
C LEU A 92 -10.50 6.77 11.04
N SER A 93 -10.36 6.69 12.36
CA SER A 93 -11.23 7.39 13.32
C SER A 93 -11.08 8.91 13.24
N GLN A 94 -9.88 9.39 12.89
CA GLN A 94 -9.61 10.79 12.59
C GLN A 94 -9.25 10.94 11.11
N ARG A 95 -10.06 11.73 10.39
CA ARG A 95 -9.90 12.00 8.95
C ARG A 95 -9.30 13.38 8.66
N ASP A 96 -8.83 14.08 9.68
CA ASP A 96 -8.03 15.28 9.49
C ASP A 96 -6.71 14.94 8.77
N SER A 97 -6.13 15.90 8.05
CA SER A 97 -4.91 15.66 7.29
C SER A 97 -3.75 15.23 8.19
N THR A 98 -3.38 13.95 8.13
CA THR A 98 -2.28 13.37 8.94
C THR A 98 -0.93 13.99 8.61
N LEU A 99 -0.74 14.46 7.37
CA LEU A 99 0.48 15.15 6.94
C LEU A 99 0.69 16.46 7.72
N TYR A 100 -0.37 17.24 7.92
CA TYR A 100 -0.28 18.46 8.74
C TYR A 100 -0.01 18.12 10.22
N ARG A 101 -0.61 17.05 10.76
CA ARG A 101 -0.35 16.60 12.14
C ARG A 101 1.12 16.19 12.34
N LEU A 102 1.70 15.44 11.41
CA LEU A 102 3.12 15.07 11.44
C LEU A 102 4.05 16.29 11.35
N ARG A 103 3.70 17.26 10.50
CA ARG A 103 4.46 18.52 10.40
C ARG A 103 4.43 19.29 11.72
N THR A 104 3.27 19.40 12.37
CA THR A 104 3.14 20.06 13.69
C THR A 104 3.90 19.31 14.79
N ALA A 105 4.00 17.98 14.69
CA ALA A 105 4.79 17.15 15.61
C ALA A 105 6.31 17.18 15.34
N GLY A 106 6.78 17.92 14.33
CA GLY A 106 8.22 18.16 14.08
C GLY A 106 8.92 17.10 13.24
N HIS A 107 8.20 16.20 12.57
CA HIS A 107 8.79 15.11 11.78
C HIS A 107 9.38 15.55 10.42
N PHE A 108 9.11 16.78 9.96
CA PHE A 108 9.53 17.31 8.66
C PHE A 108 10.17 18.71 8.77
N ALA A 109 10.93 18.95 9.85
CA ALA A 109 11.67 20.20 10.04
C ALA A 109 12.81 20.37 9.04
#